data_AF-A0A074VKV9-F1
#
_entry.id   AF-A0A074VKV9-F1
#
_cell.length_a   1.000
_cell.length_b   1.000
_cell.length_c   1.000
_cell.angle_alpha   90.00
_cell.angle_beta   90.00
_cell.angle_gamma   90.00
#
_symmetry.space_group_name_H-M   'P 1'
#
loop_
_entity.id
_entity.type
_entity.pdbx_description
1 polymer ?
#
loop_
_entity_poly.entity_id
_entity_poly.type
_entity_poly.pdbx_seq_one_letter_code
_entity_poly.pdbx_strand_id
1 'polypeptide(L)'
;MDPLDKVRAQAYRDACRAAYFGVEKVYKAEEFIQELDEKLTGGRVGQMTALTGGVKISWNKRLTATAGLAKCKRGILHRMSSATIELSDKLIDDQDRLLNTVAHEFCHVANILISGDLRSHGSGFKEWGRKCEEVFTDLGIKVTRTHNYKAKFEFIWTCTEKQCGEEIGYHTKRLDPKKDRCRRCGGVLMQTNPVARVLKPRRDWDIWG
;
A
#
# COMPACT_ATOMS: atom_id res chain seq x y z
N MET A 1 0.94 -9.11 34.71
CA MET A 1 1.30 -9.21 33.28
C MET A 1 2.27 -8.07 32.99
N ASP A 2 3.50 -8.38 32.58
CA ASP A 2 4.52 -7.38 32.26
C ASP A 2 4.00 -6.50 31.10
N PRO A 3 4.02 -5.14 31.22
CA PRO A 3 3.71 -4.24 30.11
C PRO A 3 4.44 -4.59 28.80
N LEU A 4 5.67 -5.15 28.88
CA LEU A 4 6.42 -5.61 27.72
C LEU A 4 5.79 -6.81 27.01
N ASP A 5 5.12 -7.70 27.74
CA ASP A 5 4.44 -8.87 27.15
C ASP A 5 3.22 -8.45 26.32
N LYS A 6 2.49 -7.41 26.76
CA LYS A 6 1.39 -6.84 25.99
C LYS A 6 1.88 -6.23 24.68
N VAL A 7 2.99 -5.49 24.71
CA VAL A 7 3.61 -4.90 23.52
C VAL A 7 4.11 -5.98 22.56
N ARG A 8 4.78 -7.03 23.06
CA ARG A 8 5.24 -8.18 22.25
C ARG A 8 4.08 -8.90 21.58
N ALA A 9 3.02 -9.18 22.32
CA ALA A 9 1.83 -9.84 21.78
C ALA A 9 1.16 -8.99 20.70
N GLN A 10 1.10 -7.67 20.87
CA GLN A 10 0.57 -6.77 19.86
C GLN A 10 1.43 -6.74 18.59
N ALA A 11 2.74 -6.58 18.73
CA ALA A 11 3.65 -6.58 17.59
C ALA A 11 3.62 -7.91 16.80
N TYR A 12 3.48 -9.04 17.49
CA TYR A 12 3.29 -10.34 16.83
C TYR A 12 2.00 -10.37 16.02
N ARG A 13 0.88 -9.92 16.59
CA ARG A 13 -0.41 -9.84 15.86
C ARG A 13 -0.31 -8.94 14.63
N ASP A 14 0.34 -7.77 14.76
CA ASP A 14 0.50 -6.83 13.65
C ASP A 14 1.39 -7.41 12.55
N ALA A 15 2.47 -8.11 12.91
CA ALA A 15 3.32 -8.82 11.94
C ALA A 15 2.57 -9.94 11.22
N CYS A 16 1.77 -10.73 11.94
CA CYS A 16 0.91 -11.76 11.34
C CYS A 16 -0.13 -11.15 10.39
N ARG A 17 -0.77 -10.03 10.78
CA ARG A 17 -1.73 -9.31 9.93
C ARG A 17 -1.06 -8.78 8.67
N ALA A 18 0.12 -8.17 8.79
CA ALA A 18 0.87 -7.67 7.65
C ALA A 18 1.30 -8.81 6.70
N ALA A 19 1.75 -9.95 7.25
CA ALA A 19 2.10 -11.13 6.46
C ALA A 19 0.88 -11.72 5.73
N TYR A 20 -0.26 -11.83 6.42
CA TYR A 20 -1.52 -12.28 5.84
C TYR A 20 -1.95 -11.36 4.69
N PHE A 21 -2.01 -10.05 4.94
CA PHE A 21 -2.34 -9.07 3.91
C PHE A 21 -1.36 -9.10 2.73
N GLY A 22 -0.07 -9.33 2.99
CA GLY A 22 0.96 -9.45 1.95
C GLY A 22 0.68 -10.57 0.95
N VAL A 23 0.06 -11.67 1.38
CA VAL A 23 -0.40 -12.75 0.50
C VAL A 23 -1.76 -12.41 -0.10
N GLU A 24 -2.68 -11.90 0.73
CA GLU A 24 -4.06 -11.67 0.34
C GLU A 24 -4.24 -10.57 -0.73
N LYS A 25 -3.42 -9.52 -0.65
CA LYS A 25 -3.52 -8.36 -1.56
C LYS A 25 -3.38 -8.74 -3.03
N VAL A 26 -2.70 -9.84 -3.36
CA VAL A 26 -2.46 -10.26 -4.74
C VAL A 26 -3.79 -10.65 -5.41
N TYR A 27 -4.53 -11.58 -4.82
CA TYR A 27 -5.79 -12.05 -5.40
C TYR A 27 -6.89 -10.98 -5.30
N LYS A 28 -6.93 -10.20 -4.21
CA LYS A 28 -7.89 -9.09 -4.07
C LYS A 28 -7.70 -8.03 -5.16
N ALA A 29 -6.46 -7.77 -5.58
CA ALA A 29 -6.21 -6.85 -6.67
C ALA A 29 -6.76 -7.39 -8.00
N GLU A 30 -6.58 -8.68 -8.28
CA GLU A 30 -7.05 -9.32 -9.51
C GLU A 30 -8.58 -9.37 -9.59
N GLU A 31 -9.23 -9.80 -8.50
CA GLU A 31 -10.69 -9.82 -8.38
C GLU A 31 -11.28 -8.42 -8.58
N PHE A 32 -10.69 -7.41 -7.92
CA PHE A 32 -11.18 -6.05 -8.03
C PHE A 32 -10.99 -5.44 -9.43
N ILE A 33 -9.92 -5.80 -10.17
CA ILE A 33 -9.78 -5.39 -11.57
C ILE A 33 -10.89 -5.98 -12.44
N GLN A 34 -11.26 -7.24 -12.22
CA GLN A 34 -12.36 -7.87 -12.97
C GLN A 34 -13.68 -7.15 -12.69
N GLU A 35 -13.97 -6.88 -11.42
CA GLU A 35 -15.18 -6.16 -11.01
C GLU A 35 -15.22 -4.72 -11.56
N LEU A 36 -14.09 -4.01 -11.54
CA LEU A 36 -13.95 -2.69 -12.15
C LEU A 36 -14.22 -2.74 -13.65
N ASP A 37 -13.66 -3.72 -14.36
CA ASP A 37 -13.84 -3.84 -15.81
C ASP A 37 -15.30 -4.14 -16.18
N GLU A 38 -15.91 -5.09 -15.48
CA GLU A 38 -17.31 -5.44 -15.65
C GLU A 38 -18.22 -4.25 -15.38
N LYS A 39 -18.11 -3.60 -14.22
CA LYS A 39 -19.04 -2.56 -13.79
C LYS A 39 -18.81 -1.21 -14.48
N LEU A 40 -17.56 -0.85 -14.81
CA LEU A 40 -17.27 0.45 -15.42
C LEU A 40 -17.27 0.39 -16.95
N THR A 41 -16.74 -0.69 -17.54
CA THR A 41 -16.52 -0.74 -18.99
C THR A 41 -17.32 -1.83 -19.69
N GLY A 42 -18.05 -2.67 -18.96
CA GLY A 42 -18.77 -3.82 -19.52
C GLY A 42 -17.83 -4.91 -20.03
N GLY A 43 -16.67 -5.08 -19.41
CA GLY A 43 -15.65 -6.06 -19.82
C GLY A 43 -14.83 -5.67 -21.05
N ARG A 44 -14.96 -4.43 -21.53
CA ARG A 44 -14.30 -4.00 -22.78
C ARG A 44 -12.79 -3.87 -22.62
N VAL A 45 -12.27 -3.50 -21.44
CA VAL A 45 -10.82 -3.43 -21.23
C VAL A 45 -10.21 -4.83 -21.31
N GLY A 46 -10.84 -5.82 -20.69
CA GLY A 46 -10.47 -7.23 -20.79
C GLY A 46 -10.51 -7.73 -22.24
N GLN A 47 -11.58 -7.44 -22.98
CA GLN A 47 -11.68 -7.80 -24.41
C GLN A 47 -10.56 -7.17 -25.25
N MET A 48 -10.26 -5.88 -25.03
CA MET A 48 -9.21 -5.17 -25.79
C MET A 48 -7.81 -5.71 -25.49
N THR A 49 -7.58 -6.23 -24.29
CA THR A 49 -6.27 -6.74 -23.83
C THR A 49 -6.17 -8.26 -23.85
N ALA A 50 -7.24 -8.98 -24.23
CA ALA A 50 -7.31 -10.45 -24.18
C ALA A 50 -6.13 -11.13 -24.91
N LEU A 51 -5.78 -10.64 -26.11
CA LEU A 51 -4.69 -11.20 -26.91
C LEU A 51 -3.29 -10.96 -26.31
N THR A 52 -3.16 -10.05 -25.34
CA THR A 52 -1.90 -9.84 -24.60
C THR A 52 -1.93 -10.43 -23.19
N GLY A 53 -2.98 -11.18 -22.84
CA GLY A 53 -3.16 -11.82 -21.55
C GLY A 53 -3.95 -10.99 -20.53
N GLY A 54 -4.81 -10.08 -21.00
CA GLY A 54 -5.65 -9.25 -20.14
C GLY A 54 -4.89 -8.09 -19.47
N VAL A 55 -5.52 -7.49 -18.46
CA VAL A 55 -4.88 -6.48 -17.60
C VAL A 55 -3.93 -7.20 -16.65
N LYS A 56 -2.63 -6.95 -16.78
CA LYS A 56 -1.61 -7.59 -15.93
C LYS A 56 -1.35 -6.77 -14.68
N ILE A 57 -1.15 -7.44 -13.55
CA ILE A 57 -0.67 -6.81 -12.32
C ILE A 57 0.83 -7.10 -12.15
N SER A 58 1.61 -6.09 -11.78
CA SER A 58 3.03 -6.23 -11.46
C SER A 58 3.34 -5.61 -10.10
N TRP A 59 3.77 -6.42 -9.13
CA TRP A 59 4.15 -5.94 -7.80
C TRP A 59 5.63 -5.53 -7.77
N ASN A 60 5.90 -4.27 -7.43
CA ASN A 60 7.24 -3.70 -7.44
C ASN A 60 7.68 -3.19 -6.05
N LYS A 61 8.73 -3.80 -5.50
CA LYS A 61 9.38 -3.39 -4.23
C LYS A 61 10.17 -2.09 -4.31
N ARG A 62 10.53 -1.65 -5.52
CA ARG A 62 11.30 -0.43 -5.82
C ARG A 62 10.40 0.77 -6.20
N LEU A 63 9.09 0.55 -6.40
CA LEU A 63 8.14 1.63 -6.63
C LEU A 63 7.81 2.30 -5.30
N THR A 64 8.55 3.35 -4.95
CA THR A 64 8.41 4.05 -3.66
C THR A 64 7.94 5.50 -3.78
N ALA A 65 7.85 6.03 -5.00
CA ALA A 65 7.39 7.40 -5.25
C ALA A 65 5.86 7.50 -5.40
N THR A 66 5.20 6.42 -5.81
CA THR A 66 3.74 6.32 -5.97
C THR A 66 3.29 4.92 -5.57
N ALA A 67 2.04 4.78 -5.14
CA ALA A 67 1.47 3.47 -4.82
C ALA A 67 1.14 2.63 -6.06
N GLY A 68 0.88 3.28 -7.19
CA GLY A 68 0.52 2.62 -8.45
C GLY A 68 1.00 3.36 -9.68
N LEU A 69 1.08 2.64 -10.80
CA LEU A 69 1.33 3.19 -12.14
C LEU A 69 0.68 2.32 -13.22
N ALA A 70 -0.20 2.91 -14.01
CA ALA A 70 -0.74 2.29 -15.22
C ALA A 70 0.21 2.44 -16.43
N LYS A 71 0.53 1.32 -17.08
CA LYS A 71 1.30 1.23 -18.33
C LYS A 71 0.42 0.61 -19.41
N CYS A 72 -0.06 1.44 -20.33
CA CYS A 72 -0.95 1.01 -21.40
C CYS A 72 -0.36 1.30 -22.78
N LYS A 73 -0.64 0.40 -23.73
CA LYS A 73 -0.48 0.67 -25.17
C LYS A 73 -1.81 0.38 -25.83
N ARG A 74 -2.39 1.41 -26.46
CA ARG A 74 -3.59 1.25 -27.28
C ARG A 74 -3.16 0.79 -28.67
N GLY A 75 -3.66 -0.37 -29.07
CA GLY A 75 -3.47 -0.91 -30.42
C GLY A 75 -4.19 -0.07 -31.48
N ILE A 76 -3.57 0.12 -32.63
CA ILE A 76 -4.17 0.70 -33.84
C ILE A 76 -3.89 -0.27 -35.00
N LEU A 77 -4.87 -0.48 -35.88
CA LEU A 77 -4.72 -1.13 -37.19
C LEU A 77 -3.79 -2.37 -37.15
N HIS A 78 -4.20 -3.43 -36.44
CA HIS A 78 -3.49 -4.70 -36.22
C HIS A 78 -2.46 -4.76 -35.07
N ARG A 79 -2.16 -3.66 -34.36
CA ARG A 79 -1.40 -3.75 -33.10
C ARG A 79 -2.30 -4.16 -31.94
N MET A 80 -1.82 -5.04 -31.07
CA MET A 80 -2.56 -5.50 -29.90
C MET A 80 -2.53 -4.45 -28.77
N SER A 81 -3.65 -4.24 -28.09
CA SER A 81 -3.66 -3.41 -26.88
C SER A 81 -3.10 -4.20 -25.70
N SER A 82 -2.40 -3.51 -24.81
CA SER A 82 -1.87 -4.09 -23.57
C SER A 82 -2.05 -3.12 -22.42
N ALA A 83 -2.28 -3.67 -21.23
CA ALA A 83 -2.35 -2.93 -19.98
C ALA A 83 -1.58 -3.66 -18.90
N THR A 84 -0.78 -2.93 -18.15
CA THR A 84 -0.16 -3.40 -16.91
C THR A 84 -0.37 -2.35 -15.84
N ILE A 85 -0.95 -2.76 -14.71
CA ILE A 85 -1.01 -1.96 -13.49
C ILE A 85 0.14 -2.41 -12.60
N GLU A 86 1.10 -1.52 -12.42
CA GLU A 86 2.22 -1.72 -11.51
C GLU A 86 1.86 -1.19 -10.12
N LEU A 87 2.02 -2.00 -9.09
CA LEU A 87 1.61 -1.71 -7.71
C LEU A 87 2.82 -1.74 -6.77
N SER A 88 2.88 -0.80 -5.83
CA SER A 88 3.93 -0.74 -4.82
C SER A 88 3.72 -1.81 -3.76
N ASP A 89 4.71 -2.67 -3.60
CA ASP A 89 4.69 -3.68 -2.54
C ASP A 89 4.73 -3.04 -1.14
N LYS A 90 5.35 -1.86 -1.03
CA LYS A 90 5.64 -1.18 0.25
C LYS A 90 4.57 -0.17 0.66
N LEU A 91 3.97 0.53 -0.30
CA LEU A 91 3.02 1.61 0.00
C LEU A 91 1.58 1.10 0.15
N ILE A 92 1.28 -0.07 -0.44
CA ILE A 92 0.00 -0.76 -0.29
C ILE A 92 0.15 -1.78 0.84
N ASP A 93 -0.27 -1.36 2.02
CA ASP A 93 -0.08 -2.05 3.29
C ASP A 93 -1.40 -2.31 4.05
N ASP A 94 -2.54 -1.95 3.43
CA ASP A 94 -3.89 -2.29 3.87
C ASP A 94 -4.87 -2.34 2.68
N GLN A 95 -6.07 -2.87 2.94
CA GLN A 95 -7.08 -3.11 1.92
C GLN A 95 -7.63 -1.81 1.30
N ASP A 96 -7.83 -0.75 2.09
CA ASP A 96 -8.36 0.51 1.58
C ASP A 96 -7.40 1.13 0.57
N ARG A 97 -6.10 1.12 0.89
CA ARG A 97 -5.06 1.57 -0.06
C ARG A 97 -5.00 0.70 -1.29
N LEU A 98 -5.19 -0.61 -1.16
CA LEU A 98 -5.20 -1.51 -2.30
C LEU A 98 -6.31 -1.13 -3.27
N LEU A 99 -7.55 -1.07 -2.78
CA LEU A 99 -8.72 -0.82 -3.62
C LEU A 99 -8.65 0.57 -4.24
N ASN A 100 -8.35 1.62 -3.46
CA ASN A 100 -8.23 2.98 -3.99
C ASN A 100 -7.10 3.11 -5.04
N THR A 101 -5.96 2.46 -4.81
CA THR A 101 -4.86 2.47 -5.78
C THR A 101 -5.27 1.78 -7.07
N VAL A 102 -5.81 0.55 -6.98
CA VAL A 102 -6.24 -0.22 -8.14
C VAL A 102 -7.32 0.51 -8.93
N ALA A 103 -8.31 1.10 -8.25
CA ALA A 103 -9.36 1.91 -8.88
C ALA A 103 -8.79 3.09 -9.66
N HIS A 104 -7.85 3.83 -9.08
CA HIS A 104 -7.18 4.96 -9.74
C HIS A 104 -6.42 4.51 -10.98
N GLU A 105 -5.58 3.48 -10.86
CA GLU A 105 -4.79 2.99 -11.99
C GLU A 105 -5.69 2.42 -13.08
N PHE A 106 -6.79 1.74 -12.71
CA PHE A 106 -7.78 1.27 -13.68
C PHE A 106 -8.48 2.43 -14.40
N CYS A 107 -8.77 3.55 -13.73
CA CYS A 107 -9.30 4.74 -14.39
C CYS A 107 -8.34 5.28 -15.47
N HIS A 108 -7.02 5.24 -15.24
CA HIS A 108 -6.04 5.54 -16.28
C HIS A 108 -6.12 4.54 -17.45
N VAL A 109 -6.22 3.24 -17.16
CA VAL A 109 -6.36 2.19 -18.19
C VAL A 109 -7.61 2.45 -19.04
N ALA A 110 -8.77 2.66 -18.41
CA ALA A 110 -10.03 2.91 -19.10
C ALA A 110 -9.98 4.20 -19.92
N ASN A 111 -9.37 5.27 -19.38
CA ASN A 111 -9.22 6.54 -20.11
C ASN A 111 -8.41 6.36 -21.41
N ILE A 112 -7.30 5.61 -21.34
CA ILE A 112 -6.43 5.37 -22.50
C ILE A 112 -7.11 4.41 -23.50
N LEU A 113 -7.58 3.26 -23.02
CA LEU A 113 -8.06 2.18 -23.89
C LEU A 113 -9.48 2.38 -24.40
N ILE A 114 -10.38 2.97 -23.61
CA ILE A 114 -11.75 3.23 -24.03
C ILE A 114 -11.85 4.64 -24.62
N SER A 115 -11.57 5.67 -23.83
CA SER A 115 -11.76 7.07 -24.24
C SER A 115 -10.70 7.59 -25.22
N GLY A 116 -9.55 6.92 -25.34
CA GLY A 116 -8.47 7.34 -26.24
C GLY A 116 -7.70 8.57 -25.75
N ASP A 117 -7.89 8.97 -24.49
CA ASP A 117 -7.20 10.12 -23.90
C ASP A 117 -5.94 9.66 -23.17
N LEU A 118 -4.79 10.08 -23.68
CA LEU A 118 -3.46 9.75 -23.14
C LEU A 118 -3.02 10.68 -22.00
N ARG A 119 -3.78 11.74 -21.71
CA ARG A 119 -3.48 12.66 -20.60
C ARG A 119 -3.75 11.95 -19.28
N SER A 120 -2.82 12.07 -18.33
CA SER A 120 -2.90 11.38 -17.04
C SER A 120 -4.18 11.72 -16.26
N HIS A 121 -4.43 13.00 -15.92
CA HIS A 121 -5.60 13.41 -15.13
C HIS A 121 -6.50 14.41 -15.86
N GLY A 122 -6.70 14.20 -17.17
CA GLY A 122 -7.58 15.00 -18.02
C GLY A 122 -9.07 14.86 -17.69
N SER A 123 -9.94 15.43 -18.51
CA SER A 123 -11.40 15.33 -18.34
C SER A 123 -11.90 13.89 -18.34
N GLY A 124 -11.37 13.04 -19.23
CA GLY A 124 -11.76 11.64 -19.31
C GLY A 124 -11.40 10.85 -18.04
N PHE A 125 -10.20 11.08 -17.47
CA PHE A 125 -9.82 10.47 -16.19
C PHE A 125 -10.80 10.86 -15.07
N LYS A 126 -11.16 12.14 -14.98
CA LYS A 126 -12.11 12.62 -13.95
C LYS A 126 -13.48 11.98 -14.12
N GLU A 127 -13.94 11.77 -15.35
CA GLU A 127 -15.21 11.11 -15.62
C GLU A 127 -15.19 9.65 -15.18
N TRP A 128 -14.12 8.91 -15.52
CA TRP A 128 -13.93 7.53 -15.05
C TRP A 128 -13.82 7.47 -13.52
N GLY A 129 -13.11 8.41 -12.90
CA GLY A 129 -13.02 8.55 -11.46
C GLY A 129 -14.39 8.72 -10.82
N ARG A 130 -15.21 9.66 -11.32
CA ARG A 130 -16.58 9.87 -10.82
C ARG A 130 -17.44 8.61 -10.94
N LYS A 131 -17.42 7.95 -12.10
CA LYS A 131 -18.15 6.69 -12.33
C LYS A 131 -17.70 5.61 -11.34
N CYS A 132 -16.40 5.50 -11.10
CA CYS A 132 -15.83 4.56 -10.15
C CYS A 132 -16.30 4.84 -8.72
N GLU A 133 -16.24 6.10 -8.26
CA GLU A 133 -16.73 6.47 -6.93
C GLU A 133 -18.22 6.20 -6.74
N GLU A 134 -19.04 6.44 -7.76
CA GLU A 134 -20.49 6.18 -7.73
C GLU A 134 -20.80 4.69 -7.63
N VAL A 135 -20.15 3.87 -8.46
CA VAL A 135 -20.39 2.41 -8.51
C VAL A 135 -19.88 1.70 -7.25
N PHE A 136 -18.79 2.19 -6.66
CA PHE A 136 -18.11 1.57 -5.52
C PHE A 136 -18.18 2.42 -4.25
N THR A 137 -19.28 3.14 -4.06
CA THR A 137 -19.50 3.98 -2.87
C THR A 137 -19.43 3.16 -1.58
N ASP A 138 -19.98 1.94 -1.56
CA ASP A 138 -19.98 1.05 -0.40
C ASP A 138 -18.58 0.60 0.02
N LEU A 139 -17.62 0.59 -0.92
CA LEU A 139 -16.22 0.27 -0.66
C LEU A 139 -15.38 1.50 -0.29
N GLY A 140 -16.00 2.68 -0.19
CA GLY A 140 -15.31 3.93 0.17
C GLY A 140 -14.29 4.39 -0.87
N ILE A 141 -14.45 4.02 -2.15
CA ILE A 141 -13.51 4.41 -3.22
C ILE A 141 -13.52 5.93 -3.43
N LYS A 142 -12.32 6.49 -3.53
CA LYS A 142 -12.04 7.89 -3.82
C LYS A 142 -10.90 8.00 -4.83
N VAL A 143 -11.24 8.38 -6.06
CA VAL A 143 -10.28 8.51 -7.17
C VAL A 143 -9.79 9.96 -7.21
N THR A 144 -8.79 10.25 -6.40
CA THR A 144 -8.12 11.57 -6.37
C THR A 144 -7.01 11.68 -7.42
N ARG A 145 -6.54 12.90 -7.71
CA ARG A 145 -5.42 13.13 -8.65
C ARG A 145 -4.09 12.52 -8.15
N THR A 146 -3.93 12.41 -6.84
CA THR A 146 -2.75 11.84 -6.20
C THR A 146 -3.19 10.90 -5.09
N HIS A 147 -2.49 9.78 -4.94
CA HIS A 147 -2.57 8.88 -3.79
C HIS A 147 -2.09 9.59 -2.52
N ASN A 148 -2.99 10.27 -1.80
CA ASN A 148 -2.61 11.00 -0.59
C ASN A 148 -2.65 10.09 0.64
N TYR A 149 -1.82 9.05 0.64
CA TYR A 149 -1.69 8.16 1.78
C TYR A 149 -0.84 8.80 2.88
N LYS A 150 -1.31 8.78 4.13
CA LYS A 150 -0.45 9.11 5.27
C LYS A 150 0.72 8.14 5.27
N ALA A 151 1.96 8.65 5.22
CA ALA A 151 3.14 7.81 5.22
C ALA A 151 3.14 6.86 6.44
N LYS A 152 3.15 5.53 6.22
CA LYS A 152 3.50 4.58 7.28
C LYS A 152 5.02 4.52 7.36
N PHE A 153 5.55 4.73 8.56
CA PHE A 153 6.99 4.71 8.81
C PHE A 153 7.42 3.32 9.23
N GLU A 154 8.49 2.79 8.62
CA GLU A 154 9.04 1.46 8.93
C GLU A 154 9.63 1.41 10.36
N PHE A 155 10.20 2.52 10.82
CA PHE A 155 10.80 2.67 12.14
C PHE A 155 10.01 3.66 12.98
N ILE A 156 9.19 3.16 13.91
CA ILE A 156 8.44 3.99 14.86
C ILE A 156 9.14 3.96 16.21
N TRP A 157 9.31 5.14 16.79
CA TRP A 157 9.91 5.36 18.09
C TRP A 157 8.91 6.08 18.98
N THR A 158 8.52 5.44 20.09
CA THR A 158 7.58 6.01 21.05
C THR A 158 8.34 6.49 22.28
N CYS A 159 7.96 7.68 22.77
CA CYS A 159 8.48 8.20 24.03
C CYS A 159 8.04 7.31 25.20
N THR A 160 8.98 6.95 26.07
CA THR A 160 8.71 6.10 27.23
C THR A 160 8.01 6.82 28.39
N GLU A 161 8.00 8.16 28.35
CA GLU A 161 7.32 8.96 29.38
C GLU A 161 5.80 8.80 29.26
N LYS A 162 5.18 8.29 30.32
CA LYS A 162 3.75 7.93 30.35
C LYS A 162 2.82 9.09 30.02
N GLN A 163 3.21 10.32 30.37
CA GLN A 163 2.42 11.53 30.11
C GLN A 163 2.72 12.15 28.73
N CYS A 164 3.72 11.65 28.01
CA CYS A 164 4.11 12.16 26.69
C CYS A 164 3.57 11.26 25.57
N GLY A 165 4.02 10.01 25.51
CA GLY A 165 3.60 9.03 24.50
C GLY A 165 3.89 9.42 23.04
N GLU A 166 4.66 10.48 22.78
CA GLU A 166 4.91 10.99 21.43
C GLU A 166 5.55 9.92 20.52
N GLU A 167 5.04 9.80 19.30
CA GLU A 167 5.55 8.87 18.29
C GLU A 167 6.30 9.58 17.17
N ILE A 168 7.47 9.06 16.83
CA ILE A 168 8.33 9.59 15.76
C ILE A 168 8.60 8.46 14.77
N GLY A 169 8.23 8.67 13.51
CA GLY A 169 8.40 7.68 12.46
C GLY A 169 9.48 8.04 11.44
N TYR A 170 10.26 7.04 11.02
CA TYR A 170 11.24 7.13 9.93
C TYR A 170 11.15 5.96 8.95
N HIS A 171 11.50 6.19 7.68
CA HIS A 171 11.59 5.14 6.67
C HIS A 171 12.92 4.37 6.71
N THR A 172 13.87 4.78 7.55
CA THR A 172 15.17 4.12 7.74
C THR A 172 15.54 4.09 9.22
N LYS A 173 16.40 3.15 9.61
CA LYS A 173 16.90 3.02 10.99
C LYS A 173 17.94 4.09 11.32
N ARG A 174 17.51 5.35 11.38
CA ARG A 174 18.39 6.52 11.56
C ARG A 174 18.48 7.07 12.97
N LEU A 175 17.52 6.73 13.83
CA LEU A 175 17.47 7.22 15.21
C LEU A 175 18.37 6.35 16.09
N ASP A 176 19.28 6.98 16.83
CA ASP A 176 20.12 6.37 17.84
C ASP A 176 19.56 6.69 19.23
N PRO A 177 18.93 5.75 19.94
CA PRO A 177 18.30 6.00 21.24
C PRO A 177 19.31 6.40 22.33
N LYS A 178 20.62 6.24 22.10
CA LYS A 178 21.64 6.75 23.03
C LYS A 178 21.82 8.26 22.90
N LYS A 179 21.66 8.80 21.69
CA LYS A 179 21.93 10.21 21.35
C LYS A 179 20.65 11.04 21.21
N ASP A 180 19.60 10.44 20.66
CA ASP A 180 18.34 11.11 20.38
C ASP A 180 17.39 11.03 21.58
N ARG A 181 16.62 12.11 21.79
CA ARG A 181 15.63 12.24 22.85
C ARG A 181 14.31 12.77 22.28
N CYS A 182 13.22 12.53 23.01
CA CYS A 182 11.91 13.06 22.65
C CYS A 182 11.98 14.59 22.60
N ARG A 183 11.64 15.19 21.46
CA ARG A 183 11.69 16.64 21.28
C ARG A 183 10.70 17.41 22.15
N ARG A 184 9.66 16.73 22.64
CA ARG A 184 8.58 17.31 23.44
C ARG A 184 8.90 17.39 24.93
N CYS A 185 9.54 16.37 25.49
CA CYS A 185 9.79 16.26 26.93
C CYS A 185 11.23 15.87 27.32
N GLY A 186 12.12 15.63 26.36
CA GLY A 186 13.48 15.14 26.61
C GLY A 186 13.57 13.66 27.01
N GLY A 187 12.44 12.96 27.12
CA GLY A 187 12.38 11.54 27.52
C GLY A 187 13.05 10.58 26.53
N VAL A 188 13.28 9.35 27.00
CA VAL A 188 13.86 8.27 26.18
C VAL A 188 12.88 7.84 25.10
N LEU A 189 13.40 7.54 23.91
CA LEU A 189 12.65 7.01 22.78
C LEU A 189 12.95 5.52 22.64
N MET A 190 11.89 4.71 22.54
CA MET A 190 11.99 3.27 22.33
C MET A 190 11.43 2.89 20.97
N GLN A 191 12.17 2.07 20.21
CA GLN A 191 11.70 1.59 18.92
C GLN A 191 10.54 0.60 19.13
N THR A 192 9.34 1.02 18.78
CA THR A 192 8.10 0.25 18.88
C THR A 192 7.77 -0.48 17.57
N ASN A 193 8.30 -0.03 16.43
CA ASN A 193 8.20 -0.73 15.15
C ASN A 193 9.52 -0.65 14.35
N PRO A 194 10.02 -1.76 13.76
CA PRO A 194 9.84 -3.11 14.28
C PRO A 194 10.36 -3.18 15.72
N VAL A 195 9.76 -4.01 16.60
CA VAL A 195 10.25 -4.16 17.98
C VAL A 195 11.74 -4.53 17.95
N ALA A 196 12.58 -3.70 18.58
CA ALA A 196 14.01 -3.91 18.54
C ALA A 196 14.39 -5.30 19.12
N ARG A 197 15.19 -6.08 18.37
CA ARG A 197 15.72 -7.40 18.78
C ARG A 197 16.56 -7.38 20.07
N VAL A 198 16.86 -6.19 20.61
CA VAL A 198 17.74 -5.94 21.76
C VAL A 198 17.13 -6.40 23.09
N LEU A 199 15.85 -6.82 23.11
CA LEU A 199 15.17 -7.35 24.30
C LEU A 199 15.07 -8.89 24.36
N LYS A 200 15.93 -9.63 23.65
CA LYS A 200 16.17 -11.03 24.02
C LYS A 200 16.96 -11.01 25.34
N PRO A 201 16.52 -11.66 26.42
CA PRO A 201 17.42 -11.98 27.52
C PRO A 201 18.64 -12.70 26.91
N ARG A 202 19.85 -12.36 27.38
CA ARG A 202 20.99 -13.26 27.15
C ARG A 202 20.55 -14.62 27.67
N ARG A 203 20.71 -15.68 26.86
CA ARG A 203 20.62 -17.03 27.40
C ARG A 203 21.79 -17.16 28.36
N ASP A 204 21.51 -17.17 29.66
CA ASP A 204 22.51 -17.52 30.66
C ASP A 204 22.90 -18.98 30.39
N TRP A 205 24.17 -19.20 30.04
CA TRP A 205 24.75 -20.51 29.82
C TRP A 205 25.46 -21.05 31.07
N ASP A 206 25.01 -20.65 32.27
CA ASP A 206 25.63 -21.06 33.53
C ASP A 206 24.62 -21.77 34.44
N ILE A 207 24.13 -22.95 34.02
CA ILE A 207 23.55 -23.93 34.95
C ILE A 207 23.83 -25.36 34.45
N TRP A 208 25.08 -25.79 34.52
CA TRP A 208 25.45 -27.18 34.79
C TRP A 208 26.76 -27.15 35.57
N GLY A 209 26.64 -27.10 36.89
CA GLY A 209 27.64 -27.67 37.79
C GLY A 209 27.55 -29.20 37.78
#